data_AF-A0A965FBC1-F1
#
_entry.id   AF-A0A965FBC1-F1
#
_cell.length_a   1.000
_cell.length_b   1.000
_cell.length_c   1.000
_cell.angle_alpha   90.00
_cell.angle_beta   90.00
_cell.angle_gamma   90.00
#
_symmetry.space_group_name_H-M   'P 1'
#
loop_
_entity.id
_entity.type
_entity.pdbx_description
1 polymer ?
#
loop_
_entity_poly.entity_id
_entity_poly.type
_entity_poly.pdbx_seq_one_letter_code
_entity_poly.pdbx_strand_id
1 'polypeptide(L)'
;MSFFEILPPSVLFFALGFAAAALRSDLSVPDALAKALSLYLMMAIGLKGGIAIAQPGASAGLLPALALGIALSAFLPLPAYGLLRAATPLDKATAAAVSAHYGSVSVVTFAAAVGQLNATNTPYEGFMPAVL
;
A
#
# COMPACT_ATOMS: atom_id res chain seq x y z
N MET A 1 7.93 -21.45 -11.81
CA MET A 1 7.99 -20.26 -10.96
C MET A 1 8.86 -19.25 -11.68
N SER A 2 8.30 -18.12 -12.10
CA SER A 2 9.04 -17.10 -12.87
C SER A 2 9.90 -16.24 -11.93
N PHE A 3 11.01 -15.67 -12.42
CA PHE A 3 11.91 -14.82 -11.63
C PHE A 3 11.18 -13.67 -10.91
N PHE A 4 10.18 -13.08 -11.57
CA PHE A 4 9.37 -11.99 -11.05
C PHE A 4 8.35 -12.41 -9.96
N GLU A 5 8.10 -13.70 -9.78
CA GLU A 5 7.27 -14.19 -8.66
C GLU A 5 8.03 -14.18 -7.32
N ILE A 6 9.35 -14.34 -7.34
CA ILE A 6 10.19 -14.42 -6.13
C ILE A 6 10.83 -13.05 -5.83
N LEU A 7 11.19 -12.28 -6.86
CA LEU A 7 11.62 -10.90 -6.73
C LEU A 7 10.66 -9.98 -7.50
N PRO A 8 9.56 -9.54 -6.87
CA PRO A 8 8.65 -8.59 -7.50
C PRO A 8 9.39 -7.28 -7.81
N PRO A 9 8.98 -6.54 -8.86
CA PRO A 9 9.65 -5.31 -9.29
C PRO A 9 9.90 -4.29 -8.17
N SER A 10 8.98 -4.16 -7.21
CA SER A 10 9.15 -3.28 -6.05
C SER A 10 10.38 -3.62 -5.20
N VAL A 11 10.67 -4.91 -5.00
CA VAL A 11 11.86 -5.39 -4.26
C VAL A 11 13.13 -5.10 -5.06
N LEU A 12 13.10 -5.29 -6.39
CA LEU A 12 14.23 -4.98 -7.26
C LEU A 12 14.53 -3.48 -7.28
N PHE A 13 13.52 -2.62 -7.36
CA PHE A 13 13.69 -1.17 -7.29
C PHE A 13 14.20 -0.71 -5.91
N PHE A 14 13.75 -1.34 -4.82
CA PHE A 14 14.32 -1.09 -3.50
C PHE A 14 15.80 -1.48 -3.44
N ALA A 15 16.16 -2.68 -3.92
CA ALA A 15 17.54 -3.13 -3.96
C ALA A 15 18.42 -2.22 -4.84
N LEU A 16 17.90 -1.74 -5.97
CA LEU A 16 18.56 -0.76 -6.82
C LEU A 16 18.80 0.56 -6.09
N GLY A 17 17.80 1.09 -5.40
CA GLY A 17 17.93 2.32 -4.61
C GLY A 17 18.96 2.16 -3.48
N PHE A 18 18.94 1.03 -2.79
CA PHE A 18 19.93 0.69 -1.77
C PHE A 18 21.35 0.60 -2.36
N ALA A 19 21.53 -0.07 -3.49
CA ALA A 19 22.82 -0.17 -4.17
C ALA A 19 23.30 1.20 -4.66
N ALA A 20 22.43 2.01 -5.24
CA ALA A 20 22.73 3.38 -5.67
C ALA A 20 23.19 4.26 -4.49
N ALA A 21 22.51 4.18 -3.34
CA ALA A 21 22.90 4.87 -2.12
C ALA A 21 24.23 4.36 -1.56
N ALA A 22 24.45 3.04 -1.53
CA ALA A 22 25.69 2.43 -1.07
C ALA A 22 26.91 2.83 -1.93
N LEU A 23 26.71 2.94 -3.24
CA LEU A 23 27.71 3.40 -4.20
C LEU A 23 27.86 4.92 -4.27
N ARG A 24 27.08 5.68 -3.47
CA ARG A 24 27.02 7.15 -3.50
C ARG A 24 26.75 7.70 -4.91
N SER A 25 25.86 7.03 -5.64
CA SER A 25 25.44 7.47 -6.97
C SER A 25 24.68 8.78 -6.87
N ASP A 26 24.94 9.72 -7.79
CA ASP A 26 24.18 10.97 -7.95
C ASP A 26 22.78 10.74 -8.56
N LEU A 27 22.27 9.50 -8.55
CA LEU A 27 20.94 9.14 -9.00
C LEU A 27 19.90 9.76 -8.07
N SER A 28 19.41 10.94 -8.46
CA SER A 28 18.33 11.65 -7.78
C SER A 28 17.08 11.65 -8.66
N VAL A 29 15.94 11.34 -8.05
CA VAL A 29 14.64 11.50 -8.70
C VAL A 29 14.16 12.91 -8.40
N PRO A 30 13.87 13.75 -9.42
CA PRO A 30 13.39 15.10 -9.18
C PRO A 30 12.09 15.12 -8.38
N ASP A 31 11.99 16.00 -7.38
CA ASP A 31 10.80 16.11 -6.51
C ASP A 31 9.49 16.32 -7.29
N ALA A 32 9.56 17.09 -8.38
CA ALA A 32 8.41 17.31 -9.25
C ALA A 32 7.91 16.01 -9.90
N LEU A 33 8.85 15.15 -10.33
CA LEU A 33 8.52 13.86 -10.92
C LEU A 33 7.93 12.92 -9.87
N ALA A 34 8.51 12.87 -8.66
CA ALA A 34 7.98 12.05 -7.57
C ALA A 34 6.53 12.44 -7.20
N LYS A 35 6.24 13.74 -7.10
CA LYS A 35 4.88 14.24 -6.85
C LYS A 35 3.92 13.92 -7.98
N ALA A 36 4.35 14.11 -9.23
CA ALA A 36 3.54 13.80 -10.40
C ALA A 36 3.21 12.30 -10.49
N LEU A 37 4.19 11.43 -10.25
CA LEU A 37 4.00 9.98 -10.21
C LEU A 37 3.06 9.57 -9.08
N SER A 38 3.19 10.15 -7.89
CA SER A 38 2.28 9.88 -6.77
C SER A 38 0.83 10.24 -7.12
N LEU A 39 0.60 11.44 -7.65
CA LEU A 39 -0.74 11.87 -8.07
C LEU A 39 -1.31 11.00 -9.18
N TYR A 40 -0.49 10.69 -10.19
CA TYR A 40 -0.86 9.80 -11.28
C TYR A 40 -1.26 8.41 -10.77
N LEU A 41 -0.49 7.83 -9.86
CA LEU A 41 -0.78 6.52 -9.27
C LEU A 41 -2.06 6.55 -8.46
N MET A 42 -2.28 7.56 -7.61
CA MET A 42 -3.53 7.70 -6.86
C MET A 42 -4.75 7.80 -7.80
N MET A 43 -4.64 8.59 -8.86
CA MET A 43 -5.70 8.72 -9.87
C MET A 43 -5.93 7.39 -10.61
N ALA A 44 -4.87 6.71 -11.02
CA ALA A 44 -4.96 5.44 -11.75
C ALA A 44 -5.59 4.33 -10.89
N ILE A 45 -5.24 4.26 -9.60
CA ILE A 45 -5.80 3.32 -8.63
C ILE A 45 -7.29 3.60 -8.44
N GLY A 46 -7.66 4.86 -8.24
CA GLY A 46 -9.07 5.28 -8.11
C GLY A 46 -9.89 4.96 -9.36
N LEU A 47 -9.36 5.25 -10.55
CA LEU A 47 -10.02 4.94 -11.83
C LEU A 47 -10.20 3.43 -12.02
N LYS A 48 -9.18 2.62 -11.70
CA LYS A 48 -9.26 1.15 -11.81
C LYS A 48 -10.33 0.57 -10.88
N GLY A 49 -10.43 1.07 -9.65
CA GLY A 49 -11.50 0.71 -8.73
C GLY A 49 -12.89 1.13 -9.24
N GLY A 50 -13.02 2.36 -9.74
CA GLY A 50 -14.27 2.89 -10.30
C GLY A 50 -14.78 2.07 -11.50
N ILE A 51 -13.89 1.70 -12.42
CA ILE A 51 -14.23 0.84 -13.57
C ILE A 51 -14.73 -0.54 -13.12
N ALA A 52 -14.13 -1.12 -12.08
CA ALA A 52 -14.57 -2.41 -11.54
C ALA A 52 -15.97 -2.33 -10.92
N ILE A 53 -16.26 -1.26 -10.17
CA ILE A 53 -17.57 -1.04 -9.53
C ILE A 53 -18.67 -0.78 -10.56
N ALA A 54 -18.34 -0.16 -11.70
CA ALA A 54 -19.29 0.17 -12.75
C ALA A 54 -19.83 -1.07 -13.50
N GLN A 55 -19.24 -2.25 -13.32
CA GLN A 55 -19.73 -3.47 -13.93
C GLN A 55 -20.99 -4.00 -13.23
N PRO A 56 -22.00 -4.49 -13.98
CA PRO A 56 -23.22 -5.03 -13.38
C PRO A 56 -22.93 -6.17 -12.41
N GLY A 57 -23.42 -6.07 -11.17
CA GLY A 57 -23.23 -7.08 -10.13
C GLY A 57 -21.87 -7.06 -9.40
N ALA A 58 -20.92 -6.26 -9.85
CA ALA A 58 -19.57 -6.19 -9.29
C ALA A 58 -19.45 -5.32 -8.02
N SER A 59 -20.55 -4.73 -7.54
CA SER A 59 -20.59 -3.93 -6.30
C SER A 59 -21.13 -4.70 -5.09
N ALA A 60 -21.46 -5.99 -5.27
CA ALA A 60 -21.86 -6.85 -4.17
C ALA A 60 -20.73 -6.95 -3.14
N GLY A 61 -21.00 -6.57 -1.89
CA GLY A 61 -19.99 -6.58 -0.82
C GLY A 61 -19.10 -5.32 -0.74
N LEU A 62 -19.25 -4.35 -1.63
CA LEU A 62 -18.47 -3.10 -1.59
C LEU A 62 -18.69 -2.31 -0.28
N LEU A 63 -19.96 -2.07 0.09
CA LEU A 63 -20.30 -1.32 1.29
C LEU A 63 -19.73 -1.94 2.58
N PRO A 64 -19.92 -3.25 2.87
CA PRO A 64 -19.31 -3.85 4.04
C PRO A 64 -17.78 -3.85 3.97
N ALA A 65 -17.17 -4.02 2.79
CA ALA A 65 -15.72 -3.93 2.64
C ALA A 65 -15.19 -2.51 2.94
N LEU A 66 -15.85 -1.46 2.44
CA LEU A 66 -15.50 -0.07 2.74
C LEU A 66 -15.65 0.23 4.24
N ALA A 67 -16.76 -0.20 4.85
CA ALA A 67 -16.98 -0.01 6.28
C ALA A 67 -15.89 -0.69 7.12
N LEU A 68 -15.51 -1.93 6.76
CA LEU A 68 -14.42 -2.65 7.41
C LEU A 68 -13.06 -1.98 7.17
N GLY A 69 -12.77 -1.53 5.94
CA GLY A 69 -11.54 -0.81 5.61
C GLY A 69 -11.38 0.45 6.45
N ILE A 70 -12.41 1.30 6.48
CA ILE A 70 -12.41 2.53 7.30
C ILE A 70 -12.25 2.20 8.79
N ALA A 71 -12.99 1.21 9.29
CA ALA A 71 -12.90 0.81 10.68
C ALA A 71 -11.48 0.32 11.02
N LEU A 72 -10.91 -0.58 10.23
CA LEU A 72 -9.56 -1.08 10.44
C LEU A 72 -8.54 0.06 10.38
N SER A 73 -8.60 0.93 9.37
CA SER A 73 -7.70 2.08 9.25
C SER A 73 -7.80 3.05 10.44
N ALA A 74 -9.00 3.25 11.00
CA ALA A 74 -9.20 4.09 12.17
C ALA A 74 -8.72 3.45 13.48
N PHE A 75 -8.88 2.13 13.62
CA PHE A 75 -8.60 1.43 14.88
C PHE A 75 -7.20 0.82 14.97
N LEU A 76 -6.55 0.47 13.85
CA LEU A 76 -5.22 -0.13 13.82
C LEU A 76 -4.10 0.72 14.48
N PRO A 77 -4.16 2.07 14.45
CA PRO A 77 -3.24 2.91 15.22
C PRO A 77 -3.26 2.67 16.73
N LEU A 78 -4.40 2.25 17.31
CA LEU A 78 -4.53 2.08 18.77
C LEU A 78 -3.62 0.97 19.33
N PRO A 79 -3.65 -0.28 18.82
CA PRO A 79 -2.70 -1.30 19.26
C PRO A 79 -1.26 -0.94 18.85
N ALA A 80 -1.04 -0.28 17.71
CA ALA A 80 0.29 0.16 17.29
C ALA A 80 0.90 1.16 18.30
N TYR A 81 0.10 2.11 18.80
CA TYR A 81 0.52 3.04 19.85
C TYR A 81 0.87 2.30 21.14
N GLY A 82 0.01 1.37 21.57
CA GLY A 82 0.26 0.55 22.77
C GLY A 82 1.57 -0.25 22.67
N LEU A 83 1.80 -0.90 21.52
CA LEU A 83 3.03 -1.63 21.22
C LEU A 83 4.26 -0.71 21.22
N LEU A 84 4.20 0.43 20.53
CA LEU A 84 5.30 1.39 20.51
C LEU A 84 5.63 1.91 21.91
N ARG A 85 4.61 2.22 22.71
CA ARG A 85 4.79 2.68 24.10
C ARG A 85 5.35 1.61 25.02
N ALA A 86 5.14 0.33 24.73
CA ALA A 86 5.66 -0.79 25.51
C ALA A 86 7.08 -1.23 25.07
N ALA A 87 7.36 -1.18 23.77
CA ALA A 87 8.59 -1.73 23.18
C ALA A 87 9.70 -0.70 22.97
N THR A 88 9.40 0.61 23.04
CA THR A 88 10.36 1.66 22.69
C THR A 88 10.37 2.81 23.72
N PRO A 89 11.49 3.54 23.86
CA PRO A 89 11.58 4.71 24.74
C PRO A 89 11.00 6.00 24.13
N LEU A 90 10.22 5.92 23.05
CA LEU A 90 9.66 7.09 22.37
C LEU A 90 8.73 7.90 23.29
N ASP A 91 8.78 9.22 23.20
CA ASP A 91 7.82 10.08 23.88
C ASP A 91 6.40 9.89 23.33
N LYS A 92 5.39 10.41 24.05
CA LYS A 92 3.98 10.20 23.70
C LYS A 92 3.61 10.79 22.34
N ALA A 93 4.12 11.99 22.01
CA ALA A 93 3.78 12.66 20.76
C ALA A 93 4.40 11.92 19.57
N THR A 94 5.66 11.52 19.69
CA THR A 94 6.34 10.75 18.64
C THR A 94 5.71 9.38 18.45
N ALA A 95 5.40 8.65 19.54
CA ALA A 95 4.74 7.36 19.46
C ALA A 95 3.34 7.48 18.82
N ALA A 96 2.58 8.54 19.13
CA ALA A 96 1.28 8.79 18.54
C ALA A 96 1.40 9.08 17.03
N ALA A 97 2.32 9.96 16.63
CA ALA A 97 2.57 10.27 15.22
C ALA A 97 2.97 9.04 14.41
N VAL A 98 3.92 8.24 14.92
CA VAL A 98 4.35 7.00 14.28
C VAL A 98 3.19 5.99 14.20
N SER A 99 2.42 5.82 15.27
CA SER A 99 1.27 4.90 15.28
C SER A 99 0.18 5.31 14.29
N ALA A 100 -0.06 6.61 14.10
CA ALA A 100 -1.06 7.12 13.17
C ALA A 100 -0.75 6.74 11.71
N HIS A 101 0.54 6.64 11.35
CA HIS A 101 0.94 6.16 10.02
C HIS A 101 0.53 4.71 9.75
N TYR A 102 0.42 3.87 10.78
CA TYR A 102 -0.05 2.49 10.64
C TYR A 102 -1.56 2.37 10.37
N GLY A 103 -2.30 3.47 10.38
CA GLY A 103 -3.70 3.49 9.93
C GLY A 103 -3.86 3.55 8.41
N SER A 104 -2.79 3.78 7.66
CA SER A 104 -2.82 3.84 6.19
C SER A 104 -2.45 2.49 5.56
N VAL A 105 -2.99 2.18 4.38
CA VAL A 105 -2.72 0.95 3.64
C VAL A 105 -1.62 1.15 2.58
N SER A 106 -0.69 0.20 2.48
CA SER A 106 0.38 0.23 1.49
C SER A 106 -0.10 -0.26 0.11
N VAL A 107 -0.14 0.66 -0.87
CA VAL A 107 -0.40 0.34 -2.28
C VAL A 107 0.58 -0.70 -2.82
N VAL A 108 1.85 -0.67 -2.39
CA VAL A 108 2.87 -1.61 -2.84
C VAL A 108 2.57 -3.03 -2.32
N THR A 109 2.15 -3.14 -1.06
CA THR A 109 1.77 -4.43 -0.46
C THR A 109 0.52 -4.98 -1.14
N PHE A 110 -0.46 -4.12 -1.44
CA PHE A 110 -1.65 -4.49 -2.21
C PHE A 110 -1.29 -5.00 -3.61
N ALA A 111 -0.43 -4.29 -4.34
CA ALA A 111 0.01 -4.69 -5.67
C ALA A 111 0.73 -6.05 -5.65
N ALA A 112 1.56 -6.31 -4.64
CA ALA A 112 2.22 -7.60 -4.46
C ALA A 112 1.21 -8.72 -4.17
N ALA A 113 0.23 -8.48 -3.29
CA ALA A 113 -0.84 -9.44 -2.99
C ALA A 113 -1.68 -9.77 -4.23
N VAL A 114 -2.07 -8.76 -5.01
CA VAL A 114 -2.78 -8.95 -6.29
C VAL A 114 -1.92 -9.72 -7.29
N GLY A 115 -0.62 -9.42 -7.37
CA GLY A 115 0.32 -10.18 -8.20
C GLY A 115 0.34 -11.67 -7.84
N GLN A 116 0.40 -11.97 -6.54
CA GLN A 116 0.37 -13.35 -6.04
C GLN A 116 -0.96 -14.05 -6.33
N LEU A 117 -2.10 -13.39 -6.07
CA LEU A 117 -3.43 -13.95 -6.34
C LEU A 117 -3.62 -14.27 -7.82
N ASN A 118 -3.12 -13.42 -8.71
CA ASN A 118 -3.12 -13.68 -10.15
C ASN A 118 -2.22 -14.88 -10.50
N ALA A 119 -1.03 -14.99 -9.90
CA ALA A 119 -0.13 -16.13 -10.13
C ALA A 119 -0.75 -17.47 -9.68
N THR A 120 -1.59 -17.45 -8.63
CA THR A 120 -2.29 -18.64 -8.12
C THR A 120 -3.69 -18.83 -8.71
N ASN A 121 -4.12 -17.98 -9.65
CA ASN A 121 -5.49 -17.93 -10.18
C ASN A 121 -6.57 -17.87 -9.08
N THR A 122 -6.26 -17.22 -7.95
CA THR A 122 -7.19 -17.04 -6.85
C THR A 122 -8.08 -15.84 -7.14
N PRO A 123 -9.41 -16.01 -7.24
CA PRO A 123 -10.32 -14.91 -7.50
C PRO A 123 -10.33 -13.91 -6.34
N TYR A 124 -10.47 -12.64 -6.66
CA TYR A 124 -10.59 -11.55 -5.68
C TYR A 124 -11.48 -10.45 -6.26
N GLU A 125 -12.00 -9.62 -5.36
CA GLU A 125 -12.93 -8.55 -5.75
C GLU A 125 -12.21 -7.38 -6.42
N GLY A 126 -12.69 -7.01 -7.60
CA GLY A 126 -12.09 -5.94 -8.42
C GLY A 126 -12.21 -4.54 -7.80
N PHE A 127 -13.13 -4.36 -6.85
CA PHE A 127 -13.34 -3.10 -6.14
C PHE A 127 -12.37 -2.86 -4.97
N MET A 128 -11.55 -3.86 -4.60
CA MET A 128 -10.60 -3.73 -3.48
C MET A 128 -9.63 -2.52 -3.56
N PRO A 129 -9.19 -2.04 -4.73
CA PRO A 129 -8.41 -0.79 -4.81
C PRO A 129 -9.13 0.44 -4.24
N ALA A 130 -10.47 0.43 -4.18
CA ALA A 130 -11.26 1.53 -3.60
C ALA A 130 -11.40 1.43 -2.08
N VAL A 131 -10.97 0.33 -1.46
CA VAL A 131 -11.01 0.09 0.00
C VAL A 131 -9.69 0.46 0.67
N LEU A 132 -8.63 0.72 -0.12
CA LEU A 132 -7.29 1.11 0.33
C LEU A 132 -7.26 2.47 1.03
#